data_AF-A0AB34J8H9-F1
#
_entry.id   AF-A0AB34J8H9-F1
#
_cell.length_a   1.000
_cell.length_b   1.000
_cell.length_c   1.000
_cell.angle_alpha   90.00
_cell.angle_beta   90.00
_cell.angle_gamma   90.00
#
_symmetry.space_group_name_H-M   'P 1'
#
loop_
_entity.id
_entity.type
_entity.pdbx_description
1 polymer ?
#
loop_
_entity_poly.entity_id
_entity_poly.type
_entity_poly.pdbx_seq_one_letter_code
_entity_poly.pdbx_strand_id
1 'polypeptide(L)'
;MLQPAQARISKDADWPLWPALPLAPYGTRKTVLTEVLPGRLWTFDQLLGVFYVHVPIRMSVLRLDSGGLFVYAPVAPTKEVLKMLAPIIAAYGPVRHIVLPSVAPEHKANAGPFARKFPEATFWTTDRQYSFPANLPPTWLGLPRGAKTLPPSSTTDGPLAGELDFEVLTAKASKESVFQEAAFYHRSSRSLFVCDSIISVTSTPPPILLCEPEYRRALLYHARDDPLEKVDDTEEVRCKGWKRIVLFANFFMPGSLMALDPDVWLSAAPKSPMPELGWAGVLPFTWRNSVDVAFDNFAAGGAPTVAPIIQIILSRAPEASLAWLDRVCSWNFERVVPCHFDAPLQLKPSSFREAFIFLDKGENTIRSCDEDIAYVRDSLEGLPPDLALFPTKLGALRGKQCALLTET
;
A
#
# COMPACT_ATOMS: atom_id res chain seq x y z
N MET A 1 7.77 -26.98 -9.46
CA MET A 1 6.68 -26.10 -9.92
C MET A 1 5.53 -26.23 -8.94
N LEU A 2 5.35 -25.27 -8.04
CA LEU A 2 4.12 -25.17 -7.25
C LEU A 2 3.02 -24.73 -8.22
N GLN A 3 1.95 -25.52 -8.35
CA GLN A 3 0.76 -25.06 -9.06
C GLN A 3 0.29 -23.75 -8.41
N PRO A 4 -0.11 -22.73 -9.19
CA PRO A 4 -0.77 -21.56 -8.61
C PRO A 4 -1.97 -22.10 -7.85
N ALA A 5 -2.00 -21.88 -6.53
CA ALA A 5 -3.09 -22.32 -5.69
C ALA A 5 -4.39 -21.80 -6.34
N GLN A 6 -5.23 -22.71 -6.83
CA GLN A 6 -6.62 -22.41 -7.18
C GLN A 6 -7.35 -22.12 -5.87
N ALA A 7 -7.04 -20.97 -5.31
CA ALA A 7 -7.64 -20.46 -4.10
C ALA A 7 -9.02 -19.98 -4.55
N ARG A 8 -10.08 -20.62 -4.05
CA ARG A 8 -11.45 -20.11 -4.15
C ARG A 8 -11.78 -19.39 -2.85
N ILE A 9 -12.62 -18.36 -2.92
CA ILE A 9 -13.15 -17.69 -1.74
C ILE A 9 -13.96 -18.74 -0.97
N SER A 10 -13.52 -19.01 0.26
CA SER A 10 -14.20 -19.92 1.18
C SER A 10 -14.73 -19.12 2.37
N LYS A 11 -15.59 -19.74 3.18
CA LYS A 11 -16.06 -19.16 4.45
C LYS A 11 -14.94 -18.86 5.45
N ASP A 12 -13.73 -19.39 5.22
CA ASP A 12 -12.59 -19.05 6.06
C ASP A 12 -12.03 -17.65 5.80
N ALA A 13 -12.39 -17.03 4.66
CA ALA A 13 -12.06 -15.64 4.32
C ALA A 13 -13.05 -14.61 4.93
N ASP A 14 -14.09 -15.05 5.63
CA ASP A 14 -15.09 -14.16 6.23
C ASP A 14 -14.44 -13.18 7.23
N TRP A 15 -14.78 -11.90 7.09
CA TRP A 15 -14.28 -10.79 7.91
C TRP A 15 -15.42 -9.89 8.39
N PRO A 16 -16.05 -10.20 9.54
CA PRO A 16 -17.24 -9.48 10.00
C PRO A 16 -16.97 -8.05 10.51
N LEU A 17 -15.71 -7.69 10.77
CA LEU A 17 -15.34 -6.36 11.27
C LEU A 17 -15.12 -5.33 10.15
N TRP A 18 -15.42 -5.69 8.90
CA TRP A 18 -15.31 -4.78 7.76
C TRP A 18 -16.07 -3.44 7.89
N PRO A 19 -17.18 -3.30 8.65
CA PRO A 19 -17.83 -1.99 8.80
C PRO A 19 -16.97 -0.95 9.51
N ALA A 20 -15.93 -1.37 10.27
CA ALA A 20 -15.01 -0.45 10.92
C ALA A 20 -14.13 0.33 9.91
N LEU A 21 -13.88 -0.25 8.74
CA LEU A 21 -13.22 0.41 7.62
C LEU A 21 -13.81 -0.17 6.32
N PRO A 22 -14.90 0.43 5.80
CA PRO A 22 -15.75 -0.15 4.77
C PRO A 22 -15.13 -0.02 3.36
N LEU A 23 -13.97 -0.67 3.18
CA LEU A 23 -13.23 -0.74 1.93
C LEU A 23 -13.35 -2.15 1.35
N ALA A 24 -13.28 -2.26 0.03
CA ALA A 24 -13.21 -3.56 -0.64
C ALA A 24 -12.04 -4.37 -0.07
N PRO A 25 -12.19 -5.69 0.08
CA PRO A 25 -13.31 -6.55 -0.36
C PRO A 25 -14.41 -6.73 0.70
N TYR A 26 -14.56 -5.76 1.61
CA TYR A 26 -15.60 -5.74 2.64
C TYR A 26 -15.54 -7.01 3.53
N GLY A 27 -16.65 -7.77 3.56
CA GLY A 27 -16.84 -8.92 4.44
C GLY A 27 -16.08 -10.17 4.07
N THR A 28 -15.32 -10.18 2.97
CA THR A 28 -14.59 -11.38 2.51
C THR A 28 -13.18 -11.02 2.08
N ARG A 29 -12.19 -11.35 2.92
CA ARG A 29 -10.78 -11.03 2.69
C ARG A 29 -9.98 -12.29 2.39
N LYS A 30 -9.92 -12.64 1.11
CA LYS A 30 -9.06 -13.72 0.61
C LYS A 30 -7.60 -13.34 0.83
N THR A 31 -6.78 -14.33 1.14
CA THR A 31 -5.35 -14.17 1.39
C THR A 31 -4.52 -15.02 0.44
N VAL A 32 -3.45 -14.42 -0.10
CA VAL A 32 -2.38 -15.14 -0.81
C VAL A 32 -1.13 -15.17 0.07
N LEU A 33 -0.68 -16.39 0.39
CA LEU A 33 0.58 -16.62 1.11
C LEU A 33 1.71 -16.82 0.09
N THR A 34 2.79 -16.05 0.25
CA THR A 34 4.04 -16.24 -0.51
C THR A 34 5.20 -16.48 0.45
N GLU A 35 5.98 -17.53 0.22
CA GLU A 35 7.26 -17.73 0.90
C GLU A 35 8.35 -16.98 0.13
N VAL A 36 8.72 -15.81 0.67
CA VAL A 36 9.69 -14.88 0.05
C VAL A 36 11.13 -15.35 0.25
N LEU A 37 11.43 -15.92 1.43
CA LEU A 37 12.71 -16.54 1.72
C LEU A 37 12.43 -17.88 2.40
N PRO A 38 12.82 -19.03 1.80
CA PRO A 38 12.49 -20.35 2.32
C PRO A 38 12.82 -20.53 3.80
N GLY A 39 11.81 -20.94 4.57
CA GLY A 39 11.93 -21.20 6.01
C GLY A 39 12.24 -19.97 6.87
N ARG A 40 12.15 -18.76 6.31
CA ARG A 40 12.60 -17.53 6.98
C ARG A 40 11.63 -16.36 6.87
N LEU A 41 11.03 -16.11 5.71
CA LEU A 41 10.19 -14.93 5.47
C LEU A 41 9.00 -15.27 4.58
N TRP A 42 7.81 -14.90 5.03
CA TRP A 42 6.55 -15.06 4.34
C TRP A 42 5.79 -13.73 4.24
N THR A 43 5.01 -13.56 3.19
CA THR A 43 4.06 -12.46 3.04
C THR A 43 2.65 -12.99 2.88
N PHE A 44 1.70 -12.25 3.43
CA PHE A 44 0.27 -12.53 3.38
C PHE A 44 -0.41 -11.32 2.78
N ASP A 45 -0.86 -11.46 1.54
CA ASP A 45 -1.45 -10.38 0.77
C ASP A 45 -2.98 -10.51 0.81
N GLN A 46 -3.66 -9.44 1.18
CA GLN A 46 -5.11 -9.29 1.04
C GLN A 46 -5.41 -8.14 0.08
N LEU A 47 -6.65 -8.05 -0.36
CA LEU A 47 -7.11 -6.95 -1.20
C LEU A 47 -7.49 -5.73 -0.35
N LEU A 48 -7.24 -4.54 -0.89
CA LEU A 48 -7.72 -3.26 -0.39
C LEU A 48 -8.19 -2.41 -1.58
N GLY A 49 -9.31 -1.71 -1.47
CA GLY A 49 -9.61 -0.69 -2.48
C GLY A 49 -10.96 0.00 -2.38
N VAL A 50 -11.12 0.99 -3.26
CA VAL A 50 -12.33 1.80 -3.45
C VAL A 50 -12.53 1.98 -4.95
N PHE A 51 -13.77 2.09 -5.41
CA PHE A 51 -14.10 2.27 -6.83
C PHE A 51 -13.46 1.25 -7.80
N TYR A 52 -13.33 -0.02 -7.39
CA TYR A 52 -12.57 -1.04 -8.12
C TYR A 52 -11.09 -0.71 -8.37
N VAL A 53 -10.57 0.36 -7.77
CA VAL A 53 -9.13 0.63 -7.67
C VAL A 53 -8.61 -0.23 -6.53
N HIS A 54 -8.32 -1.48 -6.88
CA HIS A 54 -7.96 -2.52 -5.94
C HIS A 54 -6.46 -2.79 -5.98
N VAL A 55 -5.79 -2.71 -4.83
CA VAL A 55 -4.36 -2.91 -4.66
C VAL A 55 -4.10 -3.93 -3.54
N PRO A 56 -2.93 -4.60 -3.51
CA PRO A 56 -2.57 -5.47 -2.39
C PRO A 56 -2.30 -4.65 -1.13
N ILE A 57 -2.69 -5.18 0.02
CA ILE A 57 -2.23 -4.81 1.35
C ILE A 57 -1.57 -6.03 2.00
N ARG A 58 -0.37 -5.85 2.58
CA ARG A 58 0.52 -6.96 2.92
C ARG A 58 0.97 -6.96 4.37
N MET A 59 0.89 -8.14 4.97
CA MET A 59 1.56 -8.49 6.21
C MET A 59 2.81 -9.32 5.93
N SER A 60 3.90 -9.05 6.64
CA SER A 60 5.10 -9.88 6.61
C SER A 60 5.26 -10.67 7.90
N VAL A 61 5.68 -11.93 7.78
CA VAL A 61 6.00 -12.81 8.90
C VAL A 61 7.44 -13.28 8.75
N LEU A 62 8.28 -12.97 9.72
CA LEU A 62 9.70 -13.28 9.74
C LEU A 62 9.99 -14.25 10.88
N ARG A 63 10.78 -15.30 10.61
CA ARG A 63 11.38 -16.13 11.65
C ARG A 63 12.60 -15.44 12.24
N LEU A 64 12.56 -15.22 13.55
CA LEU A 64 13.64 -14.64 14.34
C LEU A 64 14.77 -15.66 14.57
N ASP A 65 16.01 -15.19 14.69
CA ASP A 65 17.16 -16.02 15.07
C ASP A 65 17.08 -16.39 16.56
N SER A 66 16.52 -15.51 17.38
CA SER A 66 16.18 -15.77 18.78
C SER A 66 15.06 -16.81 19.00
N GLY A 67 14.33 -17.17 17.93
CA GLY A 67 13.25 -18.15 17.94
C GLY A 67 11.85 -17.53 18.04
N GLY A 68 10.89 -18.13 17.35
CA GLY A 68 9.55 -17.58 17.16
C GLY A 68 9.45 -16.62 15.97
N LEU A 69 8.32 -15.91 15.90
CA LEU A 69 7.95 -15.11 14.74
C LEU A 69 7.78 -13.62 15.07
N PHE A 70 8.21 -12.78 14.14
CA PHE A 70 7.94 -11.35 14.06
C PHE A 70 6.92 -11.08 12.98
N VAL A 71 5.87 -10.33 13.29
CA VAL A 71 4.80 -9.95 12.37
C VAL A 71 4.83 -8.44 12.15
N TYR A 72 4.89 -8.01 10.89
CA TYR A 72 4.90 -6.62 10.47
C TYR A 72 3.65 -6.29 9.64
N ALA A 73 2.98 -5.17 9.97
CA ALA A 73 1.77 -4.66 9.31
C ALA A 73 0.65 -5.71 9.16
N PRO A 74 -0.02 -6.12 10.25
CA PRO A 74 -0.96 -7.22 10.21
C PRO A 74 -2.17 -6.97 9.30
N VAL A 75 -2.49 -7.97 8.46
CA VAL A 75 -3.74 -8.03 7.69
C VAL A 75 -4.88 -8.58 8.55
N ALA A 76 -6.10 -8.62 8.00
CA ALA A 76 -7.24 -9.15 8.75
C ALA A 76 -7.01 -10.62 9.14
N PRO A 77 -7.09 -11.00 10.43
CA PRO A 77 -6.86 -12.36 10.91
C PRO A 77 -8.06 -13.27 10.63
N THR A 78 -8.40 -13.45 9.35
CA THR A 78 -9.43 -14.40 8.92
C THR A 78 -9.02 -15.82 9.31
N LYS A 79 -9.97 -16.77 9.33
CA LYS A 79 -9.64 -18.18 9.61
C LYS A 79 -8.63 -18.71 8.60
N GLU A 80 -8.68 -18.23 7.37
CA GLU A 80 -7.72 -18.56 6.31
C GLU A 80 -6.29 -18.14 6.69
N VAL A 81 -6.09 -16.88 7.10
CA VAL A 81 -4.78 -16.40 7.57
C VAL A 81 -4.27 -17.26 8.73
N LEU A 82 -5.12 -17.55 9.71
CA LEU A 82 -4.74 -18.32 10.89
C LEU A 82 -4.36 -19.78 10.54
N LYS A 83 -5.08 -20.41 9.60
CA LYS A 83 -4.75 -21.74 9.08
C LYS A 83 -3.42 -21.76 8.33
N MET A 84 -3.15 -20.74 7.52
CA MET A 84 -1.88 -20.58 6.80
C MET A 84 -0.71 -20.32 7.75
N LEU A 85 -0.92 -19.57 8.83
CA LEU A 85 0.10 -19.23 9.82
C LEU A 85 0.39 -20.38 10.81
N ALA A 86 -0.59 -21.24 11.10
CA ALA A 86 -0.46 -22.36 12.03
C ALA A 86 0.75 -23.29 11.76
N PRO A 87 1.01 -23.79 10.53
CA PRO A 87 2.18 -24.63 10.28
C PRO A 87 3.50 -23.88 10.45
N ILE A 88 3.54 -22.57 10.16
CA ILE A 88 4.73 -21.72 10.37
C ILE A 88 5.02 -21.59 11.88
N ILE A 89 3.98 -21.36 12.69
CA ILE A 89 4.09 -21.31 14.16
C ILE A 89 4.54 -22.65 14.72
N ALA A 90 3.97 -23.76 14.23
CA ALA A 90 4.35 -25.10 14.70
C ALA A 90 5.82 -25.43 14.40
N ALA A 91 6.33 -24.98 13.25
CA ALA A 91 7.71 -25.24 12.83
C ALA A 91 8.74 -24.32 13.52
N TYR A 92 8.41 -23.05 13.74
CA TYR A 92 9.41 -22.02 14.11
C TYR A 92 9.17 -21.35 15.45
N GLY A 93 8.08 -21.68 16.14
CA GLY A 93 7.72 -21.15 17.44
C GLY A 93 6.62 -20.07 17.40
N PRO A 94 6.19 -19.59 18.58
CA PRO A 94 5.06 -18.66 18.69
C PRO A 94 5.37 -17.30 18.07
N VAL A 95 4.32 -16.54 17.77
CA VAL A 95 4.43 -15.11 17.47
C VAL A 95 4.93 -14.38 18.73
N ARG A 96 6.10 -13.75 18.63
CA ARG A 96 6.74 -12.99 19.71
C ARG A 96 6.42 -11.51 19.65
N HIS A 97 6.40 -10.96 18.44
CA HIS A 97 6.26 -9.53 18.20
C HIS A 97 5.27 -9.28 17.06
N ILE A 98 4.43 -8.27 17.25
CA ILE A 98 3.50 -7.77 16.24
C ILE A 98 3.69 -6.26 16.17
N VAL A 99 3.98 -5.73 14.99
CA VAL A 99 4.21 -4.30 14.79
C VAL A 99 3.11 -3.73 13.90
N LEU A 100 2.40 -2.71 14.40
CA LEU A 100 1.65 -1.75 13.59
C LEU A 100 2.60 -0.60 13.22
N PRO A 101 3.16 -0.57 11.99
CA PRO A 101 4.22 0.37 11.65
C PRO A 101 3.70 1.71 11.15
N SER A 102 2.42 1.81 10.79
CA SER A 102 1.83 2.99 10.16
C SER A 102 0.68 3.55 11.00
N VAL A 103 0.40 4.84 10.82
CA VAL A 103 -0.80 5.51 11.35
C VAL A 103 -1.99 5.43 10.39
N ALA A 104 -1.78 4.94 9.16
CA ALA A 104 -2.80 4.88 8.13
C ALA A 104 -3.94 3.92 8.54
N PRO A 105 -5.22 4.29 8.33
CA PRO A 105 -6.38 3.51 8.77
C PRO A 105 -6.39 2.05 8.29
N GLU A 106 -5.97 1.80 7.05
CA GLU A 106 -5.96 0.50 6.39
C GLU A 106 -5.05 -0.52 7.08
N HIS A 107 -3.90 -0.08 7.62
CA HIS A 107 -2.99 -0.92 8.40
C HIS A 107 -3.46 -1.01 9.87
N LYS A 108 -4.07 0.05 10.39
CA LYS A 108 -4.52 0.16 11.78
C LYS A 108 -5.72 -0.73 12.10
N ALA A 109 -6.72 -0.74 11.22
CA ALA A 109 -8.02 -1.38 11.46
C ALA A 109 -7.90 -2.89 11.79
N ASN A 110 -6.90 -3.56 11.21
CA ASN A 110 -6.69 -5.00 11.35
C ASN A 110 -5.69 -5.36 12.44
N ALA A 111 -4.82 -4.44 12.85
CA ALA A 111 -3.73 -4.71 13.79
C ALA A 111 -4.22 -5.14 15.19
N GLY A 112 -5.21 -4.43 15.74
CA GLY A 112 -5.82 -4.76 17.02
C GLY A 112 -6.51 -6.14 17.03
N PRO A 113 -7.41 -6.43 16.07
CA PRO A 113 -7.99 -7.77 15.92
C PRO A 113 -6.95 -8.88 15.74
N PHE A 114 -5.88 -8.64 14.99
CA PHE A 114 -4.81 -9.62 14.81
C PHE A 114 -4.08 -9.89 16.13
N ALA A 115 -3.72 -8.84 16.88
CA ALA A 115 -3.06 -8.97 18.18
C ALA A 115 -3.86 -9.83 19.18
N ARG A 116 -5.20 -9.74 19.17
CA ARG A 116 -6.06 -10.56 20.04
C ARG A 116 -5.98 -12.05 19.76
N LYS A 117 -5.49 -12.48 18.60
CA LYS A 117 -5.25 -13.90 18.29
C LYS A 117 -3.95 -14.43 18.90
N PHE A 118 -3.05 -13.56 19.33
CA PHE A 118 -1.75 -13.89 19.88
C PHE A 118 -1.48 -13.07 21.16
N PRO A 119 -2.22 -13.32 22.25
CA PRO A 119 -2.18 -12.48 23.45
C PRO A 119 -0.80 -12.45 24.15
N GLU A 120 0.03 -13.48 23.95
CA GLU A 120 1.39 -13.55 24.49
C GLU A 120 2.41 -12.75 23.68
N ALA A 121 2.05 -12.32 22.46
CA ALA A 121 2.93 -11.51 21.63
C ALA A 121 2.99 -10.07 22.15
N THR A 122 4.18 -9.48 22.16
CA THR A 122 4.31 -8.05 22.41
C THR A 122 3.81 -7.28 21.19
N PHE A 123 2.78 -6.46 21.38
CA PHE A 123 2.26 -5.56 20.34
C PHE A 123 2.98 -4.21 20.41
N TRP A 124 3.56 -3.81 19.29
CA TRP A 124 4.27 -2.55 19.10
C TRP A 124 3.49 -1.65 18.14
N THR A 125 3.47 -0.36 18.43
CA THR A 125 2.92 0.65 17.54
C THR A 125 3.77 1.90 17.57
N THR A 126 3.65 2.73 16.53
CA THR A 126 4.30 4.03 16.51
C THR A 126 3.64 5.00 17.51
N ASP A 127 4.33 6.07 17.92
CA ASP A 127 3.89 6.95 19.02
C ASP A 127 2.83 7.99 18.61
N ARG A 128 2.52 8.11 17.31
CA ARG A 128 1.56 9.09 16.78
C ARG A 128 0.25 8.49 16.28
N GLN A 129 -0.19 7.37 16.84
CA GLN A 129 -1.52 6.85 16.53
C GLN A 129 -2.62 7.87 16.88
N TYR A 130 -3.43 8.23 15.88
CA TYR A 130 -4.54 9.17 16.03
C TYR A 130 -5.80 8.73 15.29
N SER A 131 -6.90 9.45 15.50
CA SER A 131 -8.13 9.32 14.72
C SER A 131 -8.72 10.69 14.40
N PHE A 132 -9.53 10.75 13.33
CA PHE A 132 -10.19 11.94 12.83
C PHE A 132 -11.67 11.61 12.56
N PRO A 133 -12.64 12.53 12.77
CA PRO A 133 -12.47 13.93 13.21
C PRO A 133 -12.22 14.12 14.70
N ALA A 134 -12.49 13.10 15.52
CA ALA A 134 -12.20 13.12 16.95
C ALA A 134 -11.01 12.20 17.24
N ASN A 135 -10.02 12.71 17.99
CA ASN A 135 -8.85 11.92 18.38
C ASN A 135 -9.17 11.03 19.58
N LEU A 136 -9.75 9.87 19.31
CA LEU A 136 -10.14 8.87 20.30
C LEU A 136 -8.92 8.13 20.88
N PRO A 137 -9.00 7.66 22.15
CA PRO A 137 -7.96 6.84 22.75
C PRO A 137 -7.65 5.58 21.92
N PRO A 138 -6.39 5.13 21.83
CA PRO A 138 -6.01 3.96 21.03
C PRO A 138 -6.80 2.67 21.32
N THR A 139 -7.24 2.47 22.56
CA THR A 139 -8.06 1.32 22.96
C THR A 139 -9.46 1.33 22.32
N TRP A 140 -10.00 2.51 22.03
CA TRP A 140 -11.27 2.68 21.31
C TRP A 140 -11.10 2.44 19.81
N LEU A 141 -9.88 2.63 19.31
CA LEU A 141 -9.47 2.24 17.95
C LEU A 141 -9.16 0.73 17.84
N GLY A 142 -9.43 -0.04 18.90
CA GLY A 142 -9.28 -1.48 18.92
C GLY A 142 -7.87 -1.98 19.23
N LEU A 143 -6.92 -1.09 19.58
CA LEU A 143 -5.58 -1.49 19.99
C LEU A 143 -5.58 -2.11 21.40
N PRO A 144 -4.72 -3.11 21.68
CA PRO A 144 -4.68 -3.78 22.97
C PRO A 144 -4.20 -2.82 24.08
N ARG A 145 -4.72 -2.98 25.31
CA ARG A 145 -4.34 -2.14 26.47
C ARG A 145 -2.83 -2.18 26.80
N GLY A 146 -2.17 -3.31 26.50
CA GLY A 146 -0.73 -3.50 26.70
C GLY A 146 0.14 -3.11 25.50
N ALA A 147 -0.40 -2.36 24.53
CA ALA A 147 0.36 -1.89 23.38
C ALA A 147 1.60 -1.08 23.83
N LYS A 148 2.78 -1.46 23.34
CA LYS A 148 4.02 -0.73 23.56
C LYS A 148 4.25 0.24 22.42
N THR A 149 4.75 1.42 22.77
CA THR A 149 5.16 2.42 21.79
C THR A 149 6.61 2.18 21.40
N LEU A 150 6.90 2.21 20.11
CA LEU A 150 8.27 2.16 19.61
C LEU A 150 9.01 3.47 19.97
N PRO A 151 10.26 3.40 20.44
CA PRO A 151 11.10 4.59 20.45
C PRO A 151 11.38 5.05 18.99
N PRO A 152 11.92 6.27 18.79
CA PRO A 152 12.20 6.77 17.44
C PRO A 152 13.17 5.90 16.63
N SER A 153 14.12 5.25 17.30
CA SER A 153 15.19 4.47 16.66
C SER A 153 15.50 3.21 17.48
N SER A 154 16.08 2.18 16.84
CA SER A 154 16.58 1.00 17.55
C SER A 154 17.70 1.37 18.54
N THR A 155 17.64 0.74 19.72
CA THR A 155 18.65 0.81 20.76
C THR A 155 19.45 -0.49 20.83
N THR A 156 20.62 -0.46 21.46
CA THR A 156 21.45 -1.66 21.70
C THR A 156 20.82 -2.62 22.70
N ASP A 157 19.90 -2.12 23.53
CA ASP A 157 19.20 -2.90 24.55
C ASP A 157 17.70 -3.01 24.21
N GLY A 158 17.06 -4.10 24.64
CA GLY A 158 15.62 -4.29 24.55
C GLY A 158 15.20 -5.56 23.80
N PRO A 159 13.88 -5.86 23.80
CA PRO A 159 13.35 -7.11 23.27
C PRO A 159 13.47 -7.28 21.75
N LEU A 160 13.68 -6.18 21.00
CA LEU A 160 13.89 -6.20 19.55
C LEU A 160 15.39 -6.06 19.18
N ALA A 161 16.25 -5.82 20.17
CA ALA A 161 17.68 -5.61 19.95
C ALA A 161 18.40 -6.91 19.54
N GLY A 162 19.59 -6.78 18.95
CA GLY A 162 20.45 -7.92 18.59
C GLY A 162 20.18 -8.52 17.20
N GLU A 163 18.92 -8.60 16.73
CA GLU A 163 18.60 -9.11 15.37
C GLU A 163 17.84 -8.14 14.46
N LEU A 164 17.05 -7.21 15.04
CA LEU A 164 16.35 -6.15 14.30
C LEU A 164 16.98 -4.77 14.56
N ASP A 165 17.02 -3.95 13.51
CA ASP A 165 17.14 -2.50 13.57
C ASP A 165 15.82 -1.88 13.14
N PHE A 166 15.52 -0.67 13.62
CA PHE A 166 14.36 0.08 13.16
C PHE A 166 14.57 1.58 13.28
N GLU A 167 13.85 2.33 12.46
CA GLU A 167 13.83 3.78 12.46
C GLU A 167 12.43 4.28 12.10
N VAL A 168 11.92 5.23 12.88
CA VAL A 168 10.57 5.78 12.73
C VAL A 168 10.63 7.11 11.98
N LEU A 169 10.11 7.11 10.75
CA LEU A 169 9.87 8.33 9.98
C LEU A 169 8.66 9.04 10.54
N THR A 170 8.82 10.30 10.96
CA THR A 170 7.69 11.15 11.38
C THR A 170 7.68 12.43 10.55
N ALA A 171 6.62 12.62 9.77
CA ALA A 171 6.42 13.80 8.93
C ALA A 171 5.07 14.44 9.27
N LYS A 172 5.10 15.60 9.95
CA LYS A 172 3.89 16.35 10.26
C LYS A 172 3.48 17.19 9.05
N ALA A 173 2.43 16.77 8.35
CA ALA A 173 2.00 17.37 7.09
C ALA A 173 1.06 18.56 7.29
N SER A 174 0.21 18.50 8.31
CA SER A 174 -0.77 19.54 8.66
C SER A 174 -0.97 19.63 10.17
N LYS A 175 -1.92 20.47 10.61
CA LYS A 175 -2.25 20.61 12.04
C LYS A 175 -2.75 19.30 12.64
N GLU A 176 -3.68 18.64 11.96
CA GLU A 176 -4.37 17.42 12.42
C GLU A 176 -3.86 16.13 11.76
N SER A 177 -2.93 16.21 10.80
CA SER A 177 -2.35 15.03 10.14
C SER A 177 -0.84 14.90 10.34
N VAL A 178 -0.45 13.70 10.73
CA VAL A 178 0.95 13.25 10.80
C VAL A 178 1.07 11.95 10.01
N PHE A 179 2.06 11.88 9.15
CA PHE A 179 2.50 10.62 8.57
C PHE A 179 3.56 10.03 9.50
N GLN A 180 3.41 8.75 9.80
CA GLN A 180 4.42 8.02 10.54
C GLN A 180 4.53 6.60 10.04
N GLU A 181 5.75 6.15 9.83
CA GLU A 181 6.11 4.80 9.45
C GLU A 181 7.31 4.31 10.25
N ALA A 182 7.29 3.07 10.74
CA ALA A 182 8.46 2.40 11.27
C ALA A 182 9.06 1.43 10.24
N ALA A 183 10.27 1.71 9.77
CA ALA A 183 11.06 0.78 8.97
C ALA A 183 11.76 -0.22 9.88
N PHE A 184 11.79 -1.49 9.50
CA PHE A 184 12.47 -2.55 10.25
C PHE A 184 13.46 -3.29 9.35
N TYR A 185 14.69 -3.48 9.82
CA TYR A 185 15.73 -4.24 9.13
C TYR A 185 16.11 -5.46 9.94
N HIS A 186 16.00 -6.64 9.32
CA HIS A 186 16.49 -7.88 9.90
C HIS A 186 17.87 -8.21 9.36
N ARG A 187 18.87 -8.22 10.26
CA ARG A 187 20.30 -8.27 9.89
C ARG A 187 20.67 -9.55 9.15
N SER A 188 20.23 -10.72 9.65
CA SER A 188 20.66 -12.01 9.10
C SER A 188 20.02 -12.34 7.76
N SER A 189 18.75 -11.97 7.53
CA SER A 189 18.08 -12.16 6.23
C SER A 189 18.29 -11.01 5.24
N ARG A 190 19.00 -9.95 5.66
CA ARG A 190 19.21 -8.71 4.91
C ARG A 190 17.92 -8.13 4.33
N SER A 191 16.83 -8.20 5.09
CA SER A 191 15.49 -7.80 4.64
C SER A 191 15.04 -6.54 5.36
N LEU A 192 14.65 -5.53 4.60
CA LEU A 192 14.03 -4.30 5.05
C LEU A 192 12.50 -4.40 4.88
N PHE A 193 11.76 -4.05 5.91
CA PHE A 193 10.31 -3.92 5.92
C PHE A 193 9.95 -2.44 6.01
N VAL A 194 9.12 -1.99 5.08
CA VAL A 194 8.62 -0.62 4.96
C VAL A 194 7.14 -0.69 4.65
N CYS A 195 6.40 0.37 4.95
CA CYS A 195 4.96 0.37 4.81
C CYS A 195 4.55 1.07 3.50
N ASP A 196 4.36 2.38 3.56
CA ASP A 196 3.84 3.23 2.49
C ASP A 196 4.94 4.14 1.90
N SER A 197 6.13 4.18 2.52
CA SER A 197 7.23 5.08 2.12
C SER A 197 7.79 4.80 0.72
N ILE A 198 7.71 3.56 0.23
CA ILE A 198 8.21 3.17 -1.08
C ILE A 198 7.25 2.17 -1.73
N ILE A 199 7.10 2.29 -3.05
CA ILE A 199 6.36 1.35 -3.87
C ILE A 199 7.15 1.04 -5.14
N SER A 200 6.83 -0.09 -5.76
CA SER A 200 7.22 -0.43 -7.11
C SER A 200 6.05 -1.11 -7.79
N VAL A 201 5.92 -0.89 -9.09
CA VAL A 201 4.82 -1.37 -9.92
C VAL A 201 5.35 -1.87 -11.25
N THR A 202 4.80 -2.99 -11.70
CA THR A 202 5.00 -3.57 -13.02
C THR A 202 3.65 -3.68 -13.73
N SER A 203 3.67 -3.93 -15.05
CA SER A 203 2.45 -4.10 -15.84
C SER A 203 1.70 -5.39 -15.51
N THR A 204 2.30 -6.28 -14.72
CA THR A 204 1.71 -7.55 -14.31
C THR A 204 0.82 -7.36 -13.09
N PRO A 205 -0.47 -7.70 -13.16
CA PRO A 205 -1.35 -7.64 -11.99
C PRO A 205 -0.84 -8.56 -10.87
N PRO A 206 -0.91 -8.13 -9.59
CA PRO A 206 -0.43 -8.93 -8.48
C PRO A 206 -1.29 -10.20 -8.30
N PRO A 207 -0.73 -11.30 -7.75
CA PRO A 207 -1.44 -12.58 -7.63
C PRO A 207 -2.79 -12.49 -6.90
N ILE A 208 -2.93 -11.60 -5.91
CA ILE A 208 -4.19 -11.39 -5.20
C ILE A 208 -5.32 -10.93 -6.13
N LEU A 209 -5.03 -10.14 -7.17
CA LEU A 209 -6.04 -9.70 -8.13
C LEU A 209 -6.43 -10.79 -9.14
N LEU A 210 -5.61 -11.84 -9.26
CA LEU A 210 -5.80 -12.93 -10.22
C LEU A 210 -6.45 -14.17 -9.59
N CYS A 211 -6.35 -14.33 -8.27
CA CYS A 211 -6.73 -15.57 -7.60
C CYS A 211 -8.23 -15.85 -7.61
N GLU A 212 -9.09 -14.84 -7.75
CA GLU A 212 -10.56 -15.00 -7.75
C GLU A 212 -11.20 -14.25 -8.92
N PRO A 213 -12.28 -14.80 -9.52
CA PRO A 213 -13.08 -14.06 -10.51
C PRO A 213 -13.58 -12.71 -10.01
N GLU A 214 -14.06 -12.63 -8.75
CA GLU A 214 -14.56 -11.38 -8.17
C GLU A 214 -13.47 -10.30 -8.04
N TYR A 215 -12.21 -10.70 -7.86
CA TYR A 215 -11.11 -9.75 -7.76
C TYR A 215 -10.60 -9.33 -9.15
N ARG A 216 -10.59 -10.26 -10.12
CA ARG A 216 -10.32 -9.96 -11.54
C ARG A 216 -11.31 -8.97 -12.13
N ARG A 217 -12.54 -8.93 -11.62
CA ARG A 217 -13.58 -7.95 -11.98
C ARG A 217 -13.07 -6.52 -12.01
N ALA A 218 -12.21 -6.14 -11.06
CA ALA A 218 -11.62 -4.81 -11.00
C ALA A 218 -10.73 -4.51 -12.21
N LEU A 219 -9.93 -5.47 -12.64
CA LEU A 219 -9.08 -5.35 -13.82
C LEU A 219 -9.93 -5.16 -15.08
N LEU A 220 -10.96 -6.00 -15.25
CA LEU A 220 -11.86 -5.90 -16.40
C LEU A 220 -12.66 -4.59 -16.40
N TYR A 221 -13.08 -4.12 -15.22
CA TYR A 221 -13.78 -2.85 -15.06
C TYR A 221 -12.95 -1.68 -15.57
N HIS A 222 -11.69 -1.59 -15.15
CA HIS A 222 -10.78 -0.51 -15.54
C HIS A 222 -10.21 -0.68 -16.95
N ALA A 223 -10.24 -1.87 -17.55
CA ALA A 223 -9.78 -2.10 -18.91
C ALA A 223 -10.71 -1.53 -20.00
N ARG A 224 -11.96 -1.19 -19.66
CA ARG A 224 -12.94 -0.61 -20.58
C ARG A 224 -12.62 0.85 -20.92
N ASP A 225 -12.84 1.19 -22.18
CA ASP A 225 -12.76 2.53 -22.76
C ASP A 225 -14.15 3.16 -22.86
N ASP A 226 -15.22 2.35 -22.95
CA ASP A 226 -16.60 2.83 -23.06
C ASP A 226 -17.57 2.04 -22.14
N PRO A 227 -18.60 2.68 -21.56
CA PRO A 227 -19.59 1.98 -20.73
C PRO A 227 -20.34 0.84 -21.44
N LEU A 228 -20.47 0.90 -22.77
CA LEU A 228 -21.11 -0.11 -23.62
C LEU A 228 -20.11 -1.11 -24.23
N GLU A 229 -18.81 -0.98 -23.93
CA GLU A 229 -17.80 -1.93 -24.37
C GLU A 229 -17.92 -3.25 -23.62
N LYS A 230 -17.80 -4.35 -24.38
CA LYS A 230 -17.54 -5.68 -23.84
C LYS A 230 -16.05 -5.98 -23.94
N VAL A 231 -15.46 -6.42 -22.83
CA VAL A 231 -14.07 -6.88 -22.77
C VAL A 231 -14.01 -8.38 -22.49
N ASP A 232 -13.11 -9.08 -23.16
CA ASP A 232 -12.83 -10.49 -22.89
C ASP A 232 -11.75 -10.63 -21.81
N ASP A 233 -11.87 -11.67 -20.98
CA ASP A 233 -10.96 -11.89 -19.86
C ASP A 233 -9.63 -12.55 -20.30
N THR A 234 -8.78 -11.75 -20.97
CA THR A 234 -7.45 -12.13 -21.44
C THR A 234 -6.35 -11.55 -20.55
N GLU A 235 -5.13 -12.08 -20.65
CA GLU A 235 -3.96 -11.53 -19.95
C GLU A 235 -3.70 -10.06 -20.33
N GLU A 236 -3.79 -9.75 -21.62
CA GLU A 236 -3.62 -8.38 -22.15
C GLU A 236 -4.63 -7.39 -21.55
N VAL A 237 -5.91 -7.77 -21.50
CA VAL A 237 -6.98 -6.93 -20.91
C VAL A 237 -6.75 -6.74 -19.41
N ARG A 238 -6.33 -7.79 -18.70
CA ARG A 238 -5.98 -7.69 -17.27
C ARG A 238 -4.82 -6.73 -17.04
N CYS A 239 -3.78 -6.80 -17.86
CA CYS A 239 -2.63 -5.88 -17.79
C CYS A 239 -3.06 -4.44 -18.11
N LYS A 240 -3.90 -4.22 -19.13
CA LYS A 240 -4.49 -2.91 -19.47
C LYS A 240 -5.23 -2.31 -18.27
N GLY A 241 -6.11 -3.09 -17.65
CA GLY A 241 -6.85 -2.67 -16.46
C GLY A 241 -5.94 -2.39 -15.26
N TRP A 242 -4.89 -3.19 -15.06
CA TRP A 242 -3.94 -2.99 -13.97
C TRP A 242 -3.13 -1.71 -14.12
N LYS A 243 -2.62 -1.39 -15.32
CA LYS A 243 -1.92 -0.11 -15.57
C LYS A 243 -2.77 1.08 -15.14
N ARG A 244 -4.07 1.04 -15.47
CA ARG A 244 -5.06 2.06 -15.12
C ARG A 244 -5.34 2.14 -13.62
N ILE A 245 -5.50 0.99 -12.95
CA ILE A 245 -5.62 0.94 -11.49
C ILE A 245 -4.39 1.53 -10.81
N VAL A 246 -3.18 1.21 -11.29
CA VAL A 246 -1.92 1.75 -10.76
C VAL A 246 -1.89 3.26 -10.85
N LEU A 247 -2.24 3.83 -12.01
CA LEU A 247 -2.30 5.28 -12.19
C LEU A 247 -3.38 5.91 -11.28
N PHE A 248 -4.59 5.35 -11.28
CA PHE A 248 -5.69 5.86 -10.44
C PHE A 248 -5.30 5.83 -8.95
N ALA A 249 -4.77 4.70 -8.47
CA ALA A 249 -4.39 4.53 -7.06
C ALA A 249 -3.35 5.55 -6.57
N ASN A 250 -2.46 5.99 -7.46
CA ASN A 250 -1.33 6.86 -7.09
C ASN A 250 -1.55 8.35 -7.38
N PHE A 251 -2.48 8.68 -8.28
CA PHE A 251 -2.74 10.04 -8.75
C PHE A 251 -4.17 10.52 -8.52
N PHE A 252 -5.10 9.63 -8.15
CA PHE A 252 -6.55 9.83 -8.07
C PHE A 252 -7.20 10.17 -9.42
N MET A 253 -6.88 11.32 -10.00
CA MET A 253 -7.32 11.73 -11.34
C MET A 253 -6.08 11.94 -12.22
N PRO A 254 -5.43 10.86 -12.70
CA PRO A 254 -4.25 10.97 -13.55
C PRO A 254 -4.58 11.69 -14.86
N GLY A 255 -3.57 12.25 -15.52
CA GLY A 255 -3.72 13.05 -16.74
C GLY A 255 -4.22 12.24 -17.92
N SER A 256 -4.13 10.91 -17.86
CA SER A 256 -4.72 10.00 -18.86
C SER A 256 -6.17 9.60 -18.56
N LEU A 257 -6.74 9.96 -17.40
CA LEU A 257 -8.14 9.70 -17.06
C LEU A 257 -9.04 10.88 -17.47
N MET A 258 -10.21 10.56 -17.99
CA MET A 258 -11.23 11.54 -18.40
C MET A 258 -12.54 11.22 -17.70
N ALA A 259 -13.06 12.15 -16.92
CA ALA A 259 -14.43 12.04 -16.42
C ALA A 259 -15.41 12.15 -17.59
N LEU A 260 -16.43 11.30 -17.60
CA LEU A 260 -17.54 11.37 -18.55
C LEU A 260 -18.68 12.22 -17.97
N ASP A 261 -19.39 12.92 -18.85
CA ASP A 261 -20.61 13.64 -18.45
C ASP A 261 -21.65 12.68 -17.87
N PRO A 262 -22.38 13.07 -16.80
CA PRO A 262 -23.43 12.25 -16.19
C PRO A 262 -24.41 11.64 -17.18
N ASP A 263 -24.89 12.42 -18.15
CA ASP A 263 -25.86 11.95 -19.15
C ASP A 263 -25.31 10.81 -20.02
N VAL A 264 -24.00 10.79 -20.29
CA VAL A 264 -23.34 9.74 -21.07
C VAL A 264 -23.39 8.42 -20.30
N TRP A 265 -22.84 8.39 -19.10
CA TRP A 265 -22.69 7.12 -18.38
C TRP A 265 -23.98 6.68 -17.67
N LEU A 266 -24.86 7.59 -17.23
CA LEU A 266 -26.16 7.23 -16.66
C LEU A 266 -27.10 6.61 -17.70
N SER A 267 -27.10 7.12 -18.94
CA SER A 267 -27.93 6.58 -20.01
C SER A 267 -27.40 5.26 -20.59
N ALA A 268 -26.08 5.02 -20.45
CA ALA A 268 -25.41 3.81 -20.90
C ALA A 268 -25.48 2.67 -19.87
N ALA A 269 -25.40 2.96 -18.56
CA ALA A 269 -25.39 1.96 -17.49
C ALA A 269 -26.47 0.86 -17.62
N PRO A 270 -27.78 1.16 -17.78
CA PRO A 270 -28.82 0.13 -17.92
C PRO A 270 -28.73 -0.68 -19.22
N LYS A 271 -27.90 -0.26 -20.18
CA LYS A 271 -27.67 -0.91 -21.48
C LYS A 271 -26.31 -1.61 -21.55
N SER A 272 -25.49 -1.53 -20.50
CA SER A 272 -24.16 -2.14 -20.46
C SER A 272 -24.26 -3.63 -20.78
N PRO A 273 -23.42 -4.18 -21.68
CA PRO A 273 -23.36 -5.62 -21.93
C PRO A 273 -22.68 -6.40 -20.80
N MET A 274 -22.08 -5.70 -19.84
CA MET A 274 -21.36 -6.24 -18.69
C MET A 274 -21.87 -5.57 -17.40
N PRO A 275 -23.17 -5.69 -17.04
CA PRO A 275 -23.74 -5.04 -15.85
C PRO A 275 -23.14 -5.57 -14.54
N GLU A 276 -22.61 -6.80 -14.58
CA GLU A 276 -21.82 -7.36 -13.51
C GLU A 276 -20.48 -6.65 -13.34
N LEU A 277 -20.01 -5.77 -14.24
CA LEU A 277 -18.85 -4.91 -13.99
C LEU A 277 -19.32 -3.50 -13.57
N GLY A 278 -18.92 -3.05 -12.38
CA GLY A 278 -19.17 -1.68 -11.91
C GLY A 278 -20.63 -1.32 -11.63
N TRP A 279 -21.13 -1.61 -10.42
CA TRP A 279 -22.44 -1.17 -9.92
C TRP A 279 -23.58 -1.12 -10.95
N ALA A 280 -23.87 -2.26 -11.61
CA ALA A 280 -24.90 -2.36 -12.65
C ALA A 280 -24.58 -1.55 -13.93
N GLY A 281 -23.34 -1.64 -14.41
CA GLY A 281 -22.90 -1.05 -15.67
C GLY A 281 -22.39 0.39 -15.60
N VAL A 282 -22.33 0.99 -14.41
CA VAL A 282 -21.83 2.35 -14.20
C VAL A 282 -20.33 2.44 -14.46
N LEU A 283 -19.94 3.28 -15.42
CA LEU A 283 -18.56 3.63 -15.72
C LEU A 283 -18.46 5.14 -15.97
N PRO A 284 -18.09 5.95 -14.95
CA PRO A 284 -18.17 7.41 -15.03
C PRO A 284 -16.92 8.07 -15.63
N PHE A 285 -16.01 7.30 -16.21
CA PHE A 285 -14.77 7.78 -16.78
C PHE A 285 -14.33 6.92 -17.96
N THR A 286 -13.49 7.51 -18.81
CA THR A 286 -12.74 6.83 -19.88
C THR A 286 -11.25 7.16 -19.75
N TRP A 287 -10.45 6.63 -20.66
CA TRP A 287 -9.00 6.71 -20.65
C TRP A 287 -8.46 7.14 -22.00
N ARG A 288 -7.50 8.07 -21.99
CA ARG A 288 -6.76 8.51 -23.18
C ARG A 288 -5.82 7.42 -23.68
N ASN A 289 -5.44 7.49 -24.95
CA ASN A 289 -4.42 6.60 -25.54
C ASN A 289 -3.01 6.79 -24.93
N SER A 290 -2.81 7.84 -24.14
CA SER A 290 -1.58 8.15 -23.40
C SER A 290 -1.37 7.31 -22.12
N VAL A 291 -2.26 6.35 -21.79
CA VAL A 291 -2.14 5.51 -20.58
C VAL A 291 -0.78 4.81 -20.51
N ASP A 292 -0.30 4.24 -21.61
CA ASP A 292 0.98 3.53 -21.61
C ASP A 292 2.15 4.49 -21.37
N VAL A 293 2.11 5.70 -21.94
CA VAL A 293 3.11 6.74 -21.67
C VAL A 293 3.11 7.12 -20.19
N ALA A 294 1.94 7.38 -19.60
CA ALA A 294 1.82 7.71 -18.19
C ALA A 294 2.34 6.56 -17.30
N PHE A 295 1.91 5.33 -17.60
CA PHE A 295 2.30 4.14 -16.87
C PHE A 295 3.81 3.87 -16.95
N ASP A 296 4.40 3.90 -18.14
CA ASP A 296 5.83 3.60 -18.32
C ASP A 296 6.72 4.64 -17.60
N ASN A 297 6.30 5.91 -17.60
CA ASN A 297 6.98 6.95 -16.84
C ASN A 297 6.89 6.75 -15.33
N PHE A 298 5.72 6.34 -14.83
CA PHE A 298 5.54 6.09 -13.40
C PHE A 298 6.20 4.78 -12.95
N ALA A 299 6.00 3.68 -13.68
CA ALA A 299 6.52 2.36 -13.36
C ALA A 299 8.04 2.28 -13.55
N ALA A 300 8.58 2.94 -14.59
CA ALA A 300 10.00 2.98 -14.92
C ALA A 300 10.66 1.59 -14.86
N GLY A 301 10.02 0.59 -15.47
CA GLY A 301 10.50 -0.80 -15.46
C GLY A 301 10.51 -1.47 -14.09
N GLY A 302 9.69 -1.03 -13.14
CA GLY A 302 9.66 -1.55 -11.77
C GLY A 302 10.70 -0.90 -10.84
N ALA A 303 11.33 0.20 -11.26
CA ALA A 303 12.19 0.97 -10.34
C ALA A 303 11.36 1.50 -9.16
N PRO A 304 11.89 1.49 -7.92
CA PRO A 304 11.15 2.00 -6.78
C PRO A 304 10.89 3.51 -6.88
N THR A 305 9.83 3.98 -6.24
CA THR A 305 9.50 5.41 -6.10
C THR A 305 8.74 5.65 -4.79
N VAL A 306 8.82 6.87 -4.28
CA VAL A 306 7.84 7.36 -3.29
C VAL A 306 6.54 7.64 -4.03
N ALA A 307 5.39 7.21 -3.50
CA ALA A 307 4.10 7.55 -4.09
C ALA A 307 3.87 9.08 -4.02
N PRO A 308 3.27 9.71 -5.04
CA PRO A 308 3.11 11.17 -5.10
C PRO A 308 2.43 11.78 -3.85
N ILE A 309 1.39 11.13 -3.35
CA ILE A 309 0.67 11.55 -2.13
C ILE A 309 1.57 11.52 -0.89
N ILE A 310 2.47 10.54 -0.80
CA ILE A 310 3.44 10.41 0.29
C ILE A 310 4.54 11.45 0.11
N GLN A 311 5.06 11.65 -1.10
CA GLN A 311 6.10 12.66 -1.37
C GLN A 311 5.63 14.07 -1.01
N ILE A 312 4.37 14.43 -1.30
CA ILE A 312 3.79 15.70 -0.86
C ILE A 312 3.86 15.83 0.66
N ILE A 313 3.59 14.78 1.42
CA ILE A 313 3.71 14.79 2.88
C ILE A 313 5.18 14.93 3.32
N LEU A 314 6.07 14.08 2.80
CA LEU A 314 7.48 14.07 3.19
C LEU A 314 8.18 15.40 2.88
N SER A 315 7.80 16.06 1.79
CA SER A 315 8.31 17.39 1.45
C SER A 315 8.03 18.46 2.53
N ARG A 316 7.07 18.27 3.44
CA ARG A 316 6.80 19.19 4.58
C ARG A 316 7.71 18.95 5.77
N ALA A 317 8.40 17.81 5.81
CA ALA A 317 9.37 17.48 6.85
C ALA A 317 10.66 16.95 6.19
N PRO A 318 11.32 17.73 5.32
CA PRO A 318 12.42 17.24 4.52
C PRO A 318 13.63 16.86 5.38
N GLU A 319 13.92 17.61 6.45
CA GLU A 319 15.03 17.31 7.36
C GLU A 319 14.81 15.98 8.11
N ALA A 320 13.59 15.75 8.61
CA ALA A 320 13.25 14.49 9.28
C ALA A 320 13.24 13.29 8.31
N SER A 321 12.74 13.50 7.09
CA SER A 321 12.73 12.48 6.03
C SER A 321 14.15 12.11 5.61
N LEU A 322 15.04 13.09 5.46
CA LEU A 322 16.43 12.86 5.11
C LEU A 322 17.19 12.13 6.23
N ALA A 323 16.98 12.51 7.50
CA ALA A 323 17.61 11.84 8.63
C ALA A 323 17.18 10.36 8.75
N TRP A 324 15.89 10.09 8.55
CA TRP A 324 15.37 8.72 8.46
C TRP A 324 16.02 7.95 7.30
N LEU A 325 16.10 8.59 6.12
CA LEU A 325 16.68 7.98 4.93
C LEU A 325 18.16 7.65 5.13
N ASP A 326 18.95 8.57 5.70
CA ASP A 326 20.37 8.36 6.03
C ASP A 326 20.55 7.16 6.95
N ARG A 327 19.67 7.03 7.95
CA ARG A 327 19.70 5.90 8.88
C ARG A 327 19.34 4.59 8.20
N VAL A 328 18.23 4.54 7.47
CA VAL A 328 17.79 3.32 6.77
C VAL A 328 18.85 2.89 5.76
N CYS A 329 19.39 3.82 4.98
CA CYS A 329 20.44 3.54 3.99
C CYS A 329 21.81 3.21 4.60
N SER A 330 22.01 3.39 5.91
CA SER A 330 23.21 2.91 6.60
C SER A 330 23.20 1.39 6.84
N TRP A 331 22.03 0.74 6.71
CA TRP A 331 21.90 -0.71 6.86
C TRP A 331 22.25 -1.45 5.57
N ASN A 332 22.61 -2.74 5.70
CA ASN A 332 23.02 -3.57 4.57
C ASN A 332 21.90 -4.53 4.11
N PHE A 333 20.78 -3.99 3.65
CA PHE A 333 19.70 -4.78 3.08
C PHE A 333 19.93 -5.08 1.59
N GLU A 334 19.40 -6.20 1.13
CA GLU A 334 19.40 -6.63 -0.28
C GLU A 334 17.98 -6.86 -0.80
N ARG A 335 17.01 -6.82 0.13
CA ARG A 335 15.59 -7.07 -0.12
C ARG A 335 14.76 -6.07 0.64
N VAL A 336 13.79 -5.48 -0.03
CA VAL A 336 12.79 -4.58 0.57
C VAL A 336 11.41 -5.19 0.40
N VAL A 337 10.60 -5.20 1.45
CA VAL A 337 9.24 -5.73 1.44
C VAL A 337 8.28 -4.60 1.81
N PRO A 338 7.75 -3.86 0.82
CA PRO A 338 6.72 -2.85 1.06
C PRO A 338 5.35 -3.49 1.34
N CYS A 339 4.47 -2.73 2.00
CA CYS A 339 3.12 -3.19 2.32
C CYS A 339 2.13 -3.11 1.14
N HIS A 340 2.49 -2.38 0.08
CA HIS A 340 1.67 -2.20 -1.11
C HIS A 340 2.43 -2.55 -2.39
N PHE A 341 1.67 -2.86 -3.44
CA PHE A 341 2.16 -3.23 -4.78
C PHE A 341 3.20 -4.36 -4.77
N ASP A 342 4.20 -4.28 -5.66
CA ASP A 342 5.16 -5.35 -5.90
C ASP A 342 6.07 -5.58 -4.70
N ALA A 343 6.22 -6.84 -4.29
CA ALA A 343 7.16 -7.27 -3.28
C ALA A 343 7.47 -8.77 -3.45
N PRO A 344 8.66 -9.22 -3.02
CA PRO A 344 9.79 -8.42 -2.54
C PRO A 344 10.47 -7.64 -3.67
N LEU A 345 11.12 -6.54 -3.32
CA LEU A 345 12.00 -5.78 -4.22
C LEU A 345 13.45 -6.15 -3.94
N GLN A 346 14.21 -6.49 -4.98
CA GLN A 346 15.66 -6.72 -4.87
C GLN A 346 16.38 -5.37 -4.97
N LEU A 347 16.57 -4.72 -3.82
CA LEU A 347 17.11 -3.37 -3.73
C LEU A 347 18.26 -3.31 -2.73
N LYS A 348 19.29 -2.55 -3.11
CA LYS A 348 20.37 -2.13 -2.22
C LYS A 348 20.08 -0.73 -1.68
N PRO A 349 20.79 -0.28 -0.62
CA PRO A 349 20.60 1.06 -0.05
C PRO A 349 20.72 2.21 -1.04
N SER A 350 21.61 2.12 -2.03
CA SER A 350 21.78 3.15 -3.07
C SER A 350 20.52 3.31 -3.93
N SER A 351 19.98 2.22 -4.46
CA SER A 351 18.75 2.24 -5.28
C SER A 351 17.51 2.57 -4.46
N PHE A 352 17.50 2.25 -3.16
CA PHE A 352 16.46 2.74 -2.24
C PHE A 352 16.53 4.26 -2.10
N ARG A 353 17.73 4.84 -1.91
CA ARG A 353 17.93 6.28 -1.80
C ARG A 353 17.51 7.04 -3.06
N GLU A 354 17.74 6.46 -4.23
CA GLU A 354 17.33 7.04 -5.52
C GLU A 354 15.83 7.34 -5.60
N ALA A 355 14.97 6.54 -4.94
CA ALA A 355 13.53 6.81 -4.88
C ALA A 355 13.20 8.12 -4.14
N PHE A 356 14.10 8.58 -3.27
CA PHE A 356 13.99 9.78 -2.44
C PHE A 356 14.89 10.94 -2.92
N ILE A 357 15.40 10.89 -4.16
CA ILE A 357 16.37 11.86 -4.69
C ILE A 357 15.92 13.34 -4.58
N PHE A 358 14.61 13.57 -4.49
CA PHE A 358 14.01 14.89 -4.29
C PHE A 358 14.45 15.55 -2.97
N LEU A 359 14.75 14.76 -1.93
CA LEU A 359 15.29 15.25 -0.66
C LEU A 359 16.73 15.74 -0.82
N ASP A 360 17.58 14.94 -1.48
CA ASP A 360 18.99 15.28 -1.72
C ASP A 360 19.14 16.50 -2.65
N LYS A 361 18.26 16.63 -3.66
CA LYS A 361 18.23 17.78 -4.57
C LYS A 361 17.68 19.05 -3.95
N GLY A 362 16.90 18.95 -2.87
CA GLY A 362 16.17 20.09 -2.33
C GLY A 362 15.02 20.57 -3.23
N GLU A 363 14.52 19.72 -4.13
CA GLU A 363 13.48 20.07 -5.12
C GLU A 363 12.39 19.00 -5.13
N ASN A 364 11.12 19.40 -5.04
CA ASN A 364 9.98 18.48 -5.03
C ASN A 364 9.62 17.95 -6.43
N THR A 365 10.57 17.28 -7.08
CA THR A 365 10.40 16.70 -8.42
C THR A 365 10.08 15.21 -8.35
N ILE A 366 9.25 14.73 -9.28
CA ILE A 366 8.95 13.29 -9.47
C ILE A 366 9.21 12.88 -10.93
N ARG A 367 9.48 11.59 -11.17
CA ARG A 367 9.72 11.05 -12.52
C ARG A 367 8.47 10.98 -13.41
N SER A 368 7.28 11.01 -12.80
CA SER A 368 5.98 10.95 -13.46
C SER A 368 5.67 12.21 -14.26
N CYS A 369 4.64 12.13 -15.09
CA CYS A 369 4.17 13.26 -15.87
C CYS A 369 3.56 14.35 -14.97
N ASP A 370 3.75 15.63 -15.31
CA ASP A 370 3.18 16.74 -14.54
C ASP A 370 1.64 16.71 -14.61
N GLU A 371 1.10 16.27 -15.74
CA GLU A 371 -0.33 16.11 -15.99
C GLU A 371 -0.97 15.05 -15.06
N ASP A 372 -0.21 14.03 -14.64
CA ASP A 372 -0.71 13.01 -13.69
C ASP A 372 -0.81 13.54 -12.26
N ILE A 373 0.07 14.45 -11.87
CA ILE A 373 0.10 14.98 -10.51
C ILE A 373 -0.70 16.27 -10.34
N ALA A 374 -1.24 16.82 -11.44
CA ALA A 374 -1.98 18.09 -11.43
C ALA A 374 -3.13 18.06 -10.42
N TYR A 375 -3.99 17.04 -10.46
CA TYR A 375 -5.07 16.91 -9.49
C TYR A 375 -4.57 16.80 -8.04
N VAL A 376 -3.51 16.02 -7.80
CA VAL A 376 -2.91 15.87 -6.47
C VAL A 376 -2.36 17.20 -5.96
N ARG A 377 -1.78 18.02 -6.83
CA ARG A 377 -1.30 19.36 -6.51
C ARG A 377 -2.45 20.34 -6.23
N ASP A 378 -3.45 20.38 -7.10
CA ASP A 378 -4.52 21.39 -7.07
C ASP A 378 -5.53 21.12 -5.94
N SER A 379 -5.79 19.83 -5.64
CA SER A 379 -6.66 19.41 -4.52
C SER A 379 -6.17 19.89 -3.14
N LEU A 380 -4.89 20.26 -3.02
CA LEU A 380 -4.35 20.79 -1.76
C LEU A 380 -4.92 22.16 -1.40
N GLU A 381 -5.33 22.97 -2.40
CA GLU A 381 -5.85 24.32 -2.20
C GLU A 381 -7.27 24.31 -1.60
N GLY A 382 -8.03 23.23 -1.84
CA GLY A 382 -9.41 23.07 -1.35
C GLY A 382 -9.52 22.46 0.05
N LEU A 383 -8.41 22.18 0.74
CA LEU A 383 -8.44 21.53 2.04
C LEU A 383 -8.97 22.49 3.14
N PRO A 384 -9.81 22.00 4.07
CA PRO A 384 -10.19 22.77 5.25
C PRO A 384 -8.96 23.25 6.03
N PRO A 385 -8.99 24.39 6.74
CA PRO A 385 -7.82 24.96 7.42
C PRO A 385 -7.07 24.00 8.35
N ASP A 386 -7.78 23.09 9.03
CA ASP A 386 -7.19 22.11 9.94
C ASP A 386 -6.47 20.95 9.21
N LEU A 387 -6.83 20.70 7.95
CA LEU A 387 -6.20 19.70 7.07
C LEU A 387 -5.23 20.31 6.06
N ALA A 388 -5.25 21.64 5.88
CA ALA A 388 -4.35 22.35 5.00
C ALA A 388 -2.89 22.02 5.32
N LEU A 389 -2.15 21.63 4.28
CA LEU A 389 -0.77 21.22 4.45
C LEU A 389 0.13 22.43 4.76
N PHE A 390 1.13 22.22 5.60
CA PHE A 390 2.17 23.21 5.84
C PHE A 390 2.95 23.54 4.55
N PRO A 391 3.55 24.74 4.47
CA PRO A 391 4.43 25.08 3.35
C PRO A 391 5.66 24.17 3.35
N THR A 392 6.19 23.90 2.16
CA THR A 392 7.44 23.16 1.96
C THR A 392 8.52 24.06 1.36
N LYS A 393 9.76 23.90 1.83
CA LYS A 393 10.94 24.56 1.24
C LYS A 393 11.34 23.96 -0.11
N LEU A 394 10.85 22.77 -0.45
CA LEU A 394 11.18 22.06 -1.70
C LEU A 394 10.39 22.56 -2.92
N GLY A 395 9.44 23.48 -2.70
CA GLY A 395 8.52 23.98 -3.71
C GLY A 395 7.36 23.04 -4.03
N ALA A 396 6.53 23.44 -5.00
CA ALA A 396 5.40 22.64 -5.47
C ALA A 396 5.89 21.31 -6.11
N LEU A 397 5.04 20.27 -6.00
CA LEU A 397 5.30 19.00 -6.68
C LEU A 397 5.30 19.23 -8.20
N ARG A 398 6.37 18.78 -8.87
CA ARG A 398 6.58 18.97 -10.31
C ARG A 398 6.98 17.66 -10.98
N GLY A 399 6.28 17.32 -12.07
CA GLY A 399 6.62 16.23 -12.96
C GLY A 399 7.28 16.73 -14.24
N LYS A 400 7.48 15.83 -15.20
CA LYS A 400 7.90 16.19 -16.57
C LYS A 400 6.68 16.39 -17.47
N GLN A 401 6.75 17.31 -18.43
CA GLN A 401 5.68 17.43 -19.43
C GLN A 401 5.71 16.22 -20.36
N CYS A 402 4.58 15.53 -20.49
CA CYS A 402 4.47 14.29 -21.25
C CYS A 402 3.51 14.37 -22.44
N ALA A 403 2.78 15.49 -22.59
CA ALA A 403 1.72 15.65 -23.57
C ALA A 403 0.59 14.60 -23.40
N LEU A 404 0.19 14.31 -22.15
CA LEU A 404 -0.88 13.33 -21.89
C LEU A 404 -2.26 13.82 -22.35
N LEU A 405 -2.45 15.12 -22.50
CA LEU A 405 -3.75 15.74 -22.77
C LEU A 405 -4.06 15.90 -24.25
N THR A 406 -3.15 15.53 -25.16
CA THR A 406 -3.45 15.58 -26.60
C THR A 406 -4.49 14.51 -26.93
N GLU A 407 -5.68 14.94 -27.35
CA GLU A 407 -6.72 14.03 -27.81
C GLU A 407 -6.26 13.30 -29.08
N THR A 408 -6.62 12.02 -29.15
CA THR A 408 -6.74 11.28 -30.41
C THR A 408 -8.13 11.41 -30.97
#